data_AF-A0A8S1SUT3-F1
#
_entry.id   AF-A0A8S1SUT3-F1
#
_cell.length_a   1.000
_cell.length_b   1.000
_cell.length_c   1.000
_cell.angle_alpha   90.00
_cell.angle_beta   90.00
_cell.angle_gamma   90.00
#
_symmetry.space_group_name_H-M   'P 1'
#
loop_
_entity.id
_entity.type
_entity.pdbx_description
1 polymer ?
#
loop_
_entity_poly.entity_id
_entity_poly.type
_entity_poly.pdbx_seq_one_letter_code
_entity_poly.pdbx_strand_id
1 'polypeptide(L)'
;MMNLKPPKSQTDSASDNGSVNKISDKQKINTLKKAVIDLREEKSQLIKQIAELTLKNNQLIKEREDIEEKHNSMMRDLQGQLTMNQSNLTQSSYLKEPNNNSSDQSKQVTKLKQELDSTITNYEARFAILQTAYKEMERDLKNKEISHQKLIKDVEEKTELNNQLKKNIEDIERDLYNKIKDLKAEKMEIQLKFKTLDKEMQQKDEELRVLHKELDDSRFKVAQLQGELEETRGKFIQYKLILHNQFLDIDCLFILRQNLFNDYIFELETAAQKFQYKASDITDLKIKDESSFFLSVKSRSREEVFIIQPNQDLKKICKSIKNFLLKAQQYQINQQHNQAQSPKNNGLLGGLMSFFGGTQSKNGSNTNSDAKQK
;
A
#
# COMPACT_ATOMS: atom_id res chain seq x y z
N MET A 1 -22.81 42.55 -34.03
CA MET A 1 -23.63 42.54 -32.80
C MET A 1 -23.85 41.09 -32.38
N MET A 2 -23.08 40.62 -31.41
CA MET A 2 -23.40 39.43 -30.61
C MET A 2 -23.04 39.77 -29.16
N ASN A 3 -24.00 39.54 -28.29
CA ASN A 3 -24.09 40.04 -26.93
C ASN A 3 -23.44 39.00 -25.99
N LEU A 4 -22.23 39.26 -25.49
CA LEU A 4 -21.57 38.41 -24.50
C LEU A 4 -21.47 39.17 -23.17
N LYS A 5 -22.36 38.80 -22.24
CA LYS A 5 -22.28 39.22 -20.84
C LYS A 5 -21.03 38.62 -20.18
N PRO A 6 -20.31 39.37 -19.34
CA PRO A 6 -19.25 38.80 -18.51
C PRO A 6 -19.86 37.95 -17.38
N PRO A 7 -19.18 36.88 -16.92
CA PRO A 7 -19.66 36.08 -15.81
C PRO A 7 -19.56 36.89 -14.51
N LYS A 8 -20.65 36.84 -13.72
CA LYS A 8 -20.74 37.45 -12.40
C LYS A 8 -19.74 36.77 -11.45
N SER A 9 -18.84 37.55 -10.89
CA SER A 9 -18.06 37.18 -9.70
C SER A 9 -19.01 37.08 -8.52
N GLN A 10 -19.28 35.86 -8.07
CA GLN A 10 -20.01 35.62 -6.82
C GLN A 10 -18.99 35.48 -5.70
N THR A 11 -18.72 36.60 -5.04
CA THR A 11 -18.12 36.65 -3.71
C THR A 11 -19.19 36.29 -2.69
N ASP A 12 -19.16 35.07 -2.16
CA ASP A 12 -19.83 34.75 -0.91
C ASP A 12 -18.78 34.19 0.05
N SER A 13 -18.24 35.10 0.86
CA SER A 13 -17.51 34.76 2.07
C SER A 13 -18.54 34.40 3.13
N ALA A 14 -18.67 33.10 3.44
CA ALA A 14 -19.32 32.63 4.65
C ALA A 14 -18.33 31.74 5.41
N SER A 15 -17.87 32.29 6.52
CA SER A 15 -17.21 31.60 7.62
C SER A 15 -18.05 30.40 8.06
N ASP A 16 -17.49 29.18 7.97
CA ASP A 16 -17.85 28.13 8.90
C ASP A 16 -16.66 27.20 9.16
N ASN A 17 -16.29 27.12 10.44
CA ASN A 17 -15.21 26.29 10.94
C ASN A 17 -15.66 24.83 10.96
N GLY A 18 -14.86 23.95 10.38
CA GLY A 18 -14.90 22.52 10.71
C GLY A 18 -15.87 21.67 9.92
N SER A 19 -15.54 21.36 8.67
CA SER A 19 -15.93 20.08 8.07
C SER A 19 -14.84 19.62 7.12
N VAL A 20 -14.07 18.62 7.56
CA VAL A 20 -13.10 17.91 6.73
C VAL A 20 -13.88 17.28 5.59
N ASN A 21 -13.87 17.94 4.44
CA ASN A 21 -14.55 17.52 3.23
C ASN A 21 -13.87 16.24 2.71
N LYS A 22 -14.25 15.08 3.26
CA LYS A 22 -13.85 13.74 2.82
C LYS A 22 -14.54 13.43 1.48
N ILE A 23 -14.16 14.15 0.44
CA ILE A 23 -14.47 13.79 -0.94
C ILE A 23 -13.77 12.45 -1.19
N SER A 24 -14.55 11.41 -1.48
CA SER A 24 -14.04 10.07 -1.74
C SER A 24 -12.97 10.12 -2.85
N ASP A 25 -11.91 9.33 -2.74
CA ASP A 25 -10.87 9.29 -3.78
C ASP A 25 -11.44 8.95 -5.17
N LYS A 26 -12.58 8.24 -5.23
CA LYS A 26 -13.34 8.02 -6.46
C LYS A 26 -13.87 9.32 -7.08
N GLN A 27 -14.34 10.26 -6.28
CA GLN A 27 -14.79 11.57 -6.74
C GLN A 27 -13.59 12.43 -7.20
N LYS A 28 -12.47 12.41 -6.47
CA LYS A 28 -11.23 13.10 -6.89
C LYS A 28 -10.71 12.58 -8.24
N ILE A 29 -10.70 11.26 -8.43
CA ILE A 29 -10.31 10.61 -9.70
C ILE A 29 -11.24 11.05 -10.84
N ASN A 30 -12.55 11.11 -10.60
CA ASN A 30 -13.49 11.56 -11.63
C ASN A 30 -13.31 13.04 -11.99
N THR A 31 -13.07 13.90 -11.01
CA THR A 31 -12.74 15.31 -11.25
C THR A 31 -11.45 15.46 -12.06
N LEU A 32 -10.41 14.71 -11.73
CA LEU A 32 -9.15 14.68 -12.48
C LEU A 32 -9.33 14.17 -13.91
N LYS A 33 -10.11 13.10 -14.12
CA LYS A 33 -10.41 12.60 -15.46
C LYS A 33 -11.11 13.64 -16.31
N LYS A 34 -12.07 14.37 -15.73
CA LYS A 34 -12.79 15.43 -16.43
C LYS A 34 -11.84 16.58 -16.79
N ALA A 35 -11.03 17.05 -15.85
CA ALA A 35 -10.03 18.09 -16.09
C ALA A 35 -9.02 17.68 -17.19
N VAL A 36 -8.60 16.41 -17.23
CA VAL A 36 -7.70 15.91 -18.29
C VAL A 36 -8.38 15.91 -19.67
N ILE A 37 -9.67 15.60 -19.75
CA ILE A 37 -10.42 15.66 -21.01
C ILE A 37 -10.54 17.12 -21.46
N ASP A 38 -10.94 18.01 -20.57
CA ASP A 38 -11.10 19.44 -20.86
C ASP A 38 -9.77 20.06 -21.34
N LEU A 39 -8.66 19.75 -20.67
CA LEU A 39 -7.31 20.19 -21.07
C LEU A 39 -6.85 19.61 -22.42
N ARG A 40 -7.23 18.37 -22.74
CA ARG A 40 -6.95 17.79 -24.06
C ARG A 40 -7.71 18.49 -25.17
N GLU A 41 -8.95 18.87 -24.89
CA GLU A 41 -9.78 19.61 -25.83
C GLU A 41 -9.27 21.04 -26.05
N GLU A 42 -8.91 21.73 -24.96
CA GLU A 42 -8.29 23.06 -25.02
C GLU A 42 -6.96 23.02 -25.79
N LYS A 43 -6.10 22.03 -25.53
CA LYS A 43 -4.86 21.82 -26.30
C LYS A 43 -5.14 21.63 -27.79
N SER A 44 -6.18 20.87 -28.15
CA SER A 44 -6.56 20.64 -29.55
C SER A 44 -7.01 21.94 -30.22
N GLN A 45 -7.78 22.78 -29.52
CA GLN A 45 -8.22 24.08 -30.01
C GLN A 45 -7.05 25.06 -30.19
N LEU A 46 -6.12 25.10 -29.24
CA LEU A 46 -4.91 25.93 -29.32
C LEU A 46 -4.01 25.51 -30.49
N ILE A 47 -3.85 24.22 -30.74
CA ILE A 47 -3.09 23.73 -31.91
C ILE A 47 -3.73 24.21 -33.22
N LYS A 48 -5.06 24.20 -33.32
CA LYS A 48 -5.77 24.74 -34.49
C LYS A 48 -5.53 26.25 -34.66
N GLN A 49 -5.63 27.02 -33.58
CA GLN A 49 -5.35 28.47 -33.62
C GLN A 49 -3.90 28.77 -34.01
N ILE A 50 -2.92 28.01 -33.50
CA ILE A 50 -1.51 28.17 -33.88
C ILE A 50 -1.33 27.90 -35.37
N ALA A 51 -1.96 26.86 -35.92
CA ALA A 51 -1.89 26.54 -37.35
C ALA A 51 -2.49 27.67 -38.21
N GLU A 52 -3.66 28.19 -37.83
CA GLU A 52 -4.31 29.32 -38.51
C GLU A 52 -3.47 30.60 -38.48
N LEU A 53 -2.91 30.95 -37.31
CA LEU A 53 -2.04 32.11 -37.15
C LEU A 53 -0.73 31.96 -37.94
N THR A 54 -0.15 30.76 -37.97
CA THR A 54 1.05 30.47 -38.77
C THR A 54 0.79 30.67 -40.25
N LEU A 55 -0.35 30.19 -40.74
CA LEU A 55 -0.75 30.34 -42.13
C LEU A 55 -0.98 31.82 -42.49
N LYS A 56 -1.66 32.56 -41.61
CA LYS A 56 -1.88 34.01 -41.76
C LYS A 56 -0.57 34.80 -41.75
N ASN A 57 0.37 34.44 -40.88
CA ASN A 57 1.68 35.09 -40.80
C ASN A 57 2.50 34.88 -42.08
N ASN A 58 2.50 33.65 -42.62
CA ASN A 58 3.15 33.36 -43.89
C ASN A 58 2.55 34.16 -45.06
N GLN A 59 1.23 34.40 -45.03
CA GLN A 59 0.57 35.21 -46.04
C GLN A 59 0.95 36.70 -45.94
N LEU A 60 1.03 37.24 -44.72
CA LEU A 60 1.50 38.60 -44.48
C LEU A 60 2.97 38.80 -44.89
N ILE A 61 3.82 37.79 -44.69
CA ILE A 61 5.23 37.84 -45.14
C ILE A 61 5.27 37.97 -46.67
N LYS A 62 4.50 37.18 -47.41
CA LYS A 62 4.42 37.29 -48.88
C LYS A 62 3.89 38.64 -49.33
N GLU A 63 2.80 39.12 -48.73
CA GLU A 63 2.24 40.44 -49.06
C GLU A 63 3.25 41.57 -48.81
N ARG A 64 4.05 41.46 -47.74
CA ARG A 64 5.12 42.40 -47.45
C ARG A 64 6.21 42.35 -48.54
N GLU A 65 6.66 41.17 -48.93
CA GLU A 65 7.67 40.99 -49.98
C GLU A 65 7.19 41.59 -51.31
N ASP A 66 5.94 41.36 -51.71
CA ASP A 66 5.34 41.92 -52.92
C ASP A 66 5.29 43.47 -52.88
N ILE A 67 4.92 44.04 -51.73
CA ILE A 67 4.90 45.50 -51.53
C ILE A 67 6.31 46.09 -51.60
N GLU A 68 7.29 45.42 -50.99
CA GLU A 68 8.68 45.86 -50.96
C GLU A 68 9.30 45.83 -52.37
N GLU A 69 9.00 44.79 -53.16
CA GLU A 69 9.41 44.70 -54.56
C GLU A 69 8.78 45.82 -55.41
N LYS A 70 7.49 46.07 -55.23
CA LYS A 70 6.79 47.17 -55.93
C LYS A 70 7.35 48.55 -55.56
N HIS A 71 7.66 48.76 -54.29
CA HIS A 71 8.30 49.99 -53.83
C HIS A 71 9.69 50.19 -54.46
N ASN A 72 10.51 49.14 -54.47
CA ASN A 72 11.84 49.16 -55.06
C ASN A 72 11.82 49.40 -56.58
N SER A 73 10.80 48.90 -57.28
CA SER A 73 10.59 49.22 -58.70
C SER A 73 10.26 50.70 -58.89
N MET A 74 9.31 51.22 -58.12
CA MET A 74 8.89 52.62 -58.21
C MET A 74 10.04 53.60 -57.90
N MET A 75 10.88 53.28 -56.91
CA MET A 75 12.05 54.08 -56.58
C MET A 75 13.08 54.09 -57.72
N ARG A 76 13.30 52.96 -58.41
CA ARG A 76 14.16 52.90 -59.60
C ARG A 76 13.61 53.76 -60.74
N ASP A 77 12.30 53.69 -61.00
CA ASP A 77 11.67 54.48 -62.06
C ASP A 77 11.76 55.99 -61.78
N LEU A 78 11.48 56.41 -60.54
CA LEU A 78 11.61 57.81 -60.11
C LEU A 78 13.05 58.30 -60.20
N GLN A 79 14.03 57.48 -59.83
CA GLN A 79 15.44 57.82 -59.93
C GLN A 79 15.90 57.94 -61.40
N GLY A 80 15.35 57.11 -62.29
CA GLY A 80 15.54 57.23 -63.73
C GLY A 80 14.95 58.53 -64.31
N GLN A 81 13.75 58.92 -63.88
CA GLN A 81 13.12 60.17 -64.28
C GLN A 81 13.87 61.41 -63.77
N LEU A 82 14.39 61.38 -62.54
CA LEU A 82 15.24 62.44 -61.99
C LEU A 82 16.52 62.62 -62.80
N THR A 83 17.14 61.53 -63.22
CA THR A 83 18.36 61.55 -64.05
C THR A 83 18.08 62.15 -65.44
N MET A 84 16.94 61.78 -66.06
CA MET A 84 16.48 62.36 -67.34
C MET A 84 16.13 63.85 -67.23
N ASN A 85 15.53 64.28 -66.12
CA ASN A 85 15.20 65.69 -65.89
C ASN A 85 16.44 66.54 -65.59
N GLN A 86 17.47 65.97 -64.95
CA GLN A 86 18.77 66.64 -64.80
C GLN A 86 19.48 66.86 -66.14
N SER A 87 19.37 65.93 -67.10
CA SER A 87 19.89 66.14 -68.47
C SER A 87 19.11 67.18 -69.30
N ASN A 88 17.83 67.41 -68.99
CA ASN A 88 17.01 68.42 -69.67
C ASN A 88 17.20 69.85 -69.10
N LEU A 89 17.81 69.99 -67.91
CA LEU A 89 18.10 71.32 -67.33
C LEU A 89 19.32 72.01 -67.96
N THR A 90 20.11 71.29 -68.78
CA THR A 90 21.31 71.81 -69.45
C THR A 90 21.08 72.41 -70.84
N GLN A 91 19.83 72.49 -71.33
CA GLN A 91 19.49 73.05 -72.64
C GLN A 91 18.33 74.04 -72.58
N SER A 92 18.51 75.18 -71.91
CA SER A 92 17.62 76.32 -72.14
C SER A 92 18.24 77.63 -71.69
N SER A 93 18.80 78.37 -72.64
CA SER A 93 18.59 79.82 -72.83
C SER A 93 19.69 80.34 -73.76
N TYR A 94 19.33 81.08 -74.81
CA TYR A 94 19.85 82.41 -75.18
C TYR A 94 19.29 82.78 -76.56
N LEU A 95 18.27 83.64 -76.59
CA LEU A 95 17.78 84.30 -77.80
C LEU A 95 17.69 85.81 -77.59
N LYS A 96 18.51 86.50 -78.39
CA LYS A 96 18.36 87.78 -79.12
C LYS A 96 18.29 89.14 -78.39
N GLU A 97 19.10 90.02 -79.00
CA GLU A 97 19.23 91.48 -78.87
C GLU A 97 17.92 92.27 -79.11
N PRO A 98 17.83 93.52 -78.63
CA PRO A 98 16.65 94.36 -78.74
C PRO A 98 16.72 95.34 -79.94
N ASN A 99 15.57 95.71 -80.50
CA ASN A 99 15.47 96.89 -81.37
C ASN A 99 14.10 97.60 -81.28
N ASN A 100 14.17 98.91 -81.01
CA ASN A 100 13.24 100.04 -81.25
C ASN A 100 11.75 100.02 -80.84
N ASN A 101 11.39 100.78 -79.77
CA ASN A 101 10.34 101.84 -79.73
C ASN A 101 10.01 102.28 -78.26
N SER A 102 10.30 103.53 -77.87
CA SER A 102 10.27 103.98 -76.46
C SER A 102 8.88 104.14 -75.82
N SER A 103 7.81 104.22 -76.62
CA SER A 103 6.41 104.26 -76.13
C SER A 103 5.89 102.87 -75.73
N ASP A 104 6.29 101.82 -76.46
CA ASP A 104 5.99 100.43 -76.12
C ASP A 104 6.87 99.92 -74.98
N GLN A 105 8.12 100.37 -74.89
CA GLN A 105 9.03 100.03 -73.79
C GLN A 105 8.49 100.47 -72.42
N SER A 106 7.87 101.63 -72.29
CA SER A 106 7.28 102.06 -71.01
C SER A 106 6.11 101.17 -70.57
N LYS A 107 5.24 100.78 -71.51
CA LYS A 107 4.14 99.83 -71.25
C LYS A 107 4.66 98.42 -70.95
N GLN A 108 5.75 98.03 -71.61
CA GLN A 108 6.43 96.75 -71.41
C GLN A 108 7.15 96.71 -70.06
N VAL A 109 7.81 97.80 -69.65
CA VAL A 109 8.41 97.94 -68.30
C VAL A 109 7.34 97.93 -67.22
N THR A 110 6.21 98.59 -67.43
CA THR A 110 5.10 98.58 -66.46
C THR A 110 4.49 97.18 -66.34
N LYS A 111 4.27 96.49 -67.48
CA LYS A 111 3.85 95.07 -67.48
C LYS A 111 4.86 94.17 -66.79
N LEU A 112 6.14 94.28 -67.13
CA LEU A 112 7.22 93.49 -66.55
C LEU A 112 7.34 93.73 -65.04
N LYS A 113 7.13 94.96 -64.58
CA LYS A 113 7.15 95.30 -63.14
C LYS A 113 5.96 94.66 -62.42
N GLN A 114 4.78 94.72 -63.00
CA GLN A 114 3.58 94.08 -62.47
C GLN A 114 3.66 92.55 -62.48
N GLU A 115 4.29 92.00 -63.52
CA GLU A 115 4.57 90.57 -63.68
C GLU A 115 5.64 90.09 -62.69
N LEU A 116 6.66 90.92 -62.41
CA LEU A 116 7.66 90.68 -61.38
C LEU A 116 7.05 90.69 -59.98
N ASP A 117 6.22 91.70 -59.66
CA ASP A 117 5.53 91.79 -58.36
C ASP A 117 4.56 90.61 -58.14
N SER A 118 3.83 90.22 -59.19
CA SER A 118 3.01 88.99 -59.23
C SER A 118 3.85 87.74 -58.94
N THR A 119 5.02 87.65 -59.57
CA THR A 119 5.94 86.52 -59.41
C THR A 119 6.51 86.45 -58.00
N ILE A 120 6.91 87.60 -57.42
CA ILE A 120 7.38 87.70 -56.03
C ILE A 120 6.28 87.26 -55.07
N THR A 121 5.07 87.79 -55.23
CA THR A 121 3.91 87.43 -54.40
C THR A 121 3.60 85.92 -54.46
N ASN A 122 3.72 85.32 -55.65
CA ASN A 122 3.53 83.88 -55.83
C ASN A 122 4.64 83.06 -55.13
N TYR A 123 5.89 83.50 -55.22
CA TYR A 123 7.00 82.86 -54.50
C TYR A 123 6.87 82.98 -52.98
N GLU A 124 6.43 84.13 -52.46
CA GLU A 124 6.16 84.31 -51.03
C GLU A 124 5.04 83.39 -50.55
N ALA A 125 3.94 83.27 -51.32
CA ALA A 125 2.86 82.34 -51.02
C ALA A 125 3.33 80.87 -51.02
N ARG A 126 4.15 80.48 -52.01
CA ARG A 126 4.75 79.14 -52.07
C ARG A 126 5.69 78.88 -50.90
N PHE A 127 6.49 79.87 -50.50
CA PHE A 127 7.40 79.76 -49.37
C PHE A 127 6.63 79.58 -48.06
N ALA A 128 5.53 80.32 -47.84
CA ALA A 128 4.68 80.17 -46.67
C ALA A 128 4.02 78.78 -46.60
N ILE A 129 3.54 78.25 -47.73
CA ILE A 129 3.00 76.88 -47.82
C ILE A 129 4.09 75.86 -47.48
N LEU A 130 5.29 76.02 -48.06
CA LEU A 130 6.41 75.11 -47.82
C LEU A 130 6.87 75.12 -46.35
N GLN A 131 6.94 76.30 -45.73
CA GLN A 131 7.30 76.42 -44.32
C GLN A 131 6.25 75.77 -43.40
N THR A 132 4.97 75.87 -43.76
CA THR A 132 3.88 75.22 -43.03
C THR A 132 3.96 73.70 -43.18
N ALA A 133 4.17 73.21 -44.41
CA ALA A 133 4.33 71.79 -44.70
C ALA A 133 5.56 71.20 -43.96
N TYR A 134 6.67 71.95 -43.87
CA TYR A 134 7.85 71.53 -43.13
C TYR A 134 7.55 71.35 -41.63
N LYS A 135 6.88 72.32 -41.00
CA LYS A 135 6.47 72.25 -39.59
C LYS A 135 5.46 71.13 -39.30
N GLU A 136 4.64 70.77 -40.28
CA GLU A 136 3.72 69.64 -40.18
C GLU A 136 4.48 68.31 -40.25
N MET A 137 5.40 68.19 -41.22
CA MET A 137 6.28 67.01 -41.36
C MET A 137 7.13 66.78 -40.11
N GLU A 138 7.66 67.85 -39.50
CA GLU A 138 8.44 67.78 -38.27
C GLU A 138 7.60 67.30 -37.07
N ARG A 139 6.35 67.76 -36.96
CA ARG A 139 5.41 67.26 -35.94
C ARG A 139 5.05 65.79 -36.16
N ASP A 140 4.80 65.39 -37.40
CA ASP A 140 4.47 64.01 -37.73
C ASP A 140 5.64 63.07 -37.46
N LEU A 141 6.87 63.49 -37.77
CA LEU A 141 8.06 62.72 -37.47
C LEU A 141 8.21 62.53 -35.96
N LYS A 142 8.05 63.59 -35.17
CA LYS A 142 8.09 63.52 -33.70
C LYS A 142 7.01 62.59 -33.12
N ASN A 143 5.79 62.64 -33.66
CA ASN A 143 4.71 61.75 -33.25
C ASN A 143 5.00 60.29 -33.57
N LYS A 144 5.57 60.02 -34.76
CA LYS A 144 6.01 58.67 -35.15
C LYS A 144 7.13 58.16 -34.26
N GLU A 145 8.08 59.02 -33.89
CA GLU A 145 9.19 58.67 -33.00
C GLU A 145 8.71 58.28 -31.60
N ILE A 146 7.76 59.04 -31.03
CA ILE A 146 7.12 58.70 -29.74
C ILE A 146 6.40 57.34 -29.83
N SER A 147 5.64 57.12 -30.91
CA SER A 147 4.95 55.85 -31.13
C SER A 147 5.93 54.68 -31.25
N HIS A 148 7.05 54.88 -31.95
CA HIS A 148 8.09 53.88 -32.11
C HIS A 148 8.78 53.54 -30.79
N GLN A 149 9.11 54.53 -29.96
CA GLN A 149 9.66 54.31 -28.62
C GLN A 149 8.71 53.51 -27.73
N LYS A 150 7.41 53.81 -27.79
CA LYS A 150 6.40 53.03 -27.07
C LYS A 150 6.37 51.57 -27.54
N LEU A 151 6.42 51.36 -28.85
CA LEU A 151 6.42 50.02 -29.43
C LEU A 151 7.67 49.22 -29.04
N ILE A 152 8.85 49.85 -29.01
CA ILE A 152 10.09 49.22 -28.53
C ILE A 152 9.92 48.74 -27.10
N LYS A 153 9.41 49.60 -26.21
CA LYS A 153 9.19 49.24 -24.81
C LYS A 153 8.20 48.07 -24.66
N ASP A 154 7.10 48.10 -25.40
CA ASP A 154 6.12 47.00 -25.40
C ASP A 154 6.73 45.67 -25.89
N VAL A 155 7.67 45.72 -26.84
CA VAL A 155 8.41 44.54 -27.34
C VAL A 155 9.39 44.03 -26.30
N GLU A 156 10.10 44.90 -25.59
CA GLU A 156 11.02 44.52 -24.51
C GLU A 156 10.26 43.83 -23.36
N GLU A 157 9.16 44.42 -22.89
CA GLU A 157 8.31 43.85 -21.83
C GLU A 157 7.75 42.47 -22.24
N LYS A 158 7.31 42.32 -23.50
CA LYS A 158 6.85 41.02 -24.03
C LYS A 158 7.97 40.00 -24.14
N THR A 159 9.18 40.43 -24.50
CA THR A 159 10.34 39.55 -24.62
C THR A 159 10.75 39.02 -23.25
N GLU A 160 10.74 39.87 -22.23
CA GLU A 160 11.03 39.49 -20.86
C GLU A 160 9.97 38.51 -20.32
N LEU A 161 8.69 38.80 -20.53
CA LEU A 161 7.60 37.90 -20.16
C LEU A 161 7.73 36.54 -20.87
N ASN A 162 8.09 36.53 -22.16
CA ASN A 162 8.27 35.29 -22.92
C ASN A 162 9.45 34.46 -22.37
N ASN A 163 10.55 35.10 -21.99
CA ASN A 163 11.68 34.41 -21.36
C ASN A 163 11.32 33.82 -19.99
N GLN A 164 10.53 34.55 -19.19
CA GLN A 164 10.05 34.06 -17.91
C GLN A 164 9.10 32.86 -18.09
N LEU A 165 8.18 32.93 -19.07
CA LEU A 165 7.29 31.83 -19.39
C LEU A 165 8.05 30.59 -19.86
N LYS A 166 9.07 30.74 -20.71
CA LYS A 166 9.93 29.62 -21.12
C LYS A 166 10.58 28.93 -19.93
N LYS A 167 11.18 29.70 -19.02
CA LYS A 167 11.80 29.16 -17.81
C LYS A 167 10.79 28.40 -16.94
N ASN A 168 9.61 28.98 -16.72
CA ASN A 168 8.56 28.33 -15.94
C ASN A 168 8.09 27.02 -16.58
N ILE A 169 7.98 26.96 -17.91
CA ILE A 169 7.64 25.74 -18.64
C ILE A 169 8.74 24.68 -18.42
N GLU A 170 10.01 25.04 -18.56
CA GLU A 170 11.14 24.13 -18.34
C GLU A 170 11.19 23.56 -16.92
N ASP A 171 10.92 24.40 -15.91
CA ASP A 171 10.86 23.99 -14.51
C ASP A 171 9.69 23.02 -14.26
N ILE A 172 8.50 23.32 -14.80
CA ILE A 172 7.33 22.44 -14.72
C ILE A 172 7.60 21.10 -15.43
N GLU A 173 8.20 21.12 -16.62
CA GLU A 173 8.54 19.90 -17.36
C GLU A 173 9.52 19.02 -16.58
N ARG A 174 10.51 19.63 -15.94
CA ARG A 174 11.49 18.93 -15.08
C ARG A 174 10.82 18.30 -13.86
N ASP A 175 9.95 19.03 -13.18
CA ASP A 175 9.22 18.54 -12.02
C ASP A 175 8.28 17.39 -12.39
N LEU A 176 7.56 17.52 -13.51
CA LEU A 176 6.71 16.45 -14.02
C LEU A 176 7.52 15.21 -14.40
N TYR A 177 8.67 15.38 -15.05
CA TYR A 177 9.55 14.27 -15.40
C TYR A 177 10.02 13.52 -14.15
N ASN A 178 10.48 14.25 -13.13
CA ASN A 178 10.91 13.66 -11.85
C ASN A 178 9.75 12.93 -11.16
N LYS A 179 8.57 13.56 -11.09
CA LYS A 179 7.38 12.93 -10.49
C LYS A 179 6.96 11.67 -11.22
N ILE A 180 7.03 11.64 -12.55
CA ILE A 180 6.75 10.43 -13.34
C ILE A 180 7.77 9.33 -13.04
N LYS A 181 9.05 9.68 -12.92
CA LYS A 181 10.11 8.74 -12.58
C LYS A 181 9.90 8.11 -11.20
N ASP A 182 9.57 8.92 -10.20
CA ASP A 182 9.33 8.45 -8.83
C ASP A 182 8.08 7.56 -8.76
N LEU A 183 6.98 7.98 -9.40
CA LEU A 183 5.76 7.16 -9.49
C LEU A 183 5.99 5.82 -10.21
N LYS A 184 6.88 5.79 -11.20
CA LYS A 184 7.25 4.55 -11.89
C LYS A 184 8.04 3.61 -10.97
N ALA A 185 8.92 4.16 -10.12
CA ALA A 185 9.64 3.39 -9.12
C ALA A 185 8.71 2.84 -8.04
N GLU A 186 7.81 3.68 -7.50
CA GLU A 186 6.81 3.27 -6.50
C GLU A 186 5.89 2.18 -7.06
N LYS A 187 5.43 2.31 -8.31
CA LYS A 187 4.64 1.27 -8.98
C LYS A 187 5.38 -0.07 -9.04
N MET A 188 6.69 -0.05 -9.33
CA MET A 188 7.49 -1.27 -9.39
C MET A 188 7.64 -1.91 -8.00
N GLU A 189 7.87 -1.10 -6.96
CA GLU A 189 7.94 -1.58 -5.58
C GLU A 189 6.62 -2.23 -5.14
N ILE A 190 5.49 -1.59 -5.42
CA ILE A 190 4.16 -2.14 -5.11
C ILE A 190 3.92 -3.46 -5.84
N GLN A 191 4.31 -3.56 -7.12
CA GLN A 191 4.21 -4.82 -7.88
C GLN A 191 5.05 -5.95 -7.27
N LEU A 192 6.25 -5.63 -6.75
CA LEU A 192 7.09 -6.60 -6.04
C LEU A 192 6.46 -7.04 -4.72
N LYS A 193 5.88 -6.11 -3.95
CA LYS A 193 5.14 -6.43 -2.72
C LYS A 193 3.95 -7.34 -3.00
N PHE A 194 3.16 -7.07 -4.05
CA PHE A 194 2.06 -7.95 -4.46
C PHE A 194 2.53 -9.36 -4.83
N LYS A 195 3.61 -9.49 -5.60
CA LYS A 195 4.18 -10.81 -5.93
C LYS A 195 4.67 -11.57 -4.71
N THR A 196 5.16 -10.86 -3.69
CA THR A 196 5.63 -11.48 -2.45
C THR A 196 4.44 -11.98 -1.62
N LEU A 197 3.42 -11.13 -1.44
CA LEU A 197 2.18 -11.52 -0.75
C LEU A 197 1.47 -12.69 -1.43
N ASP A 198 1.42 -12.73 -2.76
CA ASP A 198 0.82 -13.84 -3.51
C ASP A 198 1.55 -15.17 -3.24
N LYS A 199 2.88 -15.14 -3.15
CA LYS A 199 3.68 -16.32 -2.76
C LYS A 199 3.44 -16.73 -1.31
N GLU A 200 3.38 -15.76 -0.39
CA GLU A 200 3.10 -16.03 1.02
C GLU A 200 1.70 -16.66 1.20
N MET A 201 0.70 -16.17 0.45
CA MET A 201 -0.64 -16.73 0.47
C MET A 201 -0.66 -18.17 -0.08
N GLN A 202 -0.01 -18.43 -1.21
CA GLN A 202 0.13 -19.79 -1.76
C GLN A 202 0.81 -20.75 -0.78
N GLN A 203 1.84 -20.28 -0.07
CA GLN A 203 2.50 -21.07 0.96
C GLN A 203 1.55 -21.38 2.11
N LYS A 204 0.77 -20.39 2.57
CA LYS A 204 -0.21 -20.58 3.66
C LYS A 204 -1.34 -21.52 3.26
N ASP A 205 -1.80 -21.46 2.02
CA ASP A 205 -2.79 -22.40 1.49
C ASP A 205 -2.26 -23.84 1.48
N GLU A 206 -1.00 -24.06 1.11
CA GLU A 206 -0.39 -25.39 1.17
C GLU A 206 -0.19 -25.86 2.62
N GLU A 207 0.25 -24.99 3.53
CA GLU A 207 0.34 -25.30 4.97
C GLU A 207 -1.03 -25.70 5.54
N LEU A 208 -2.10 -24.99 5.18
CA LEU A 208 -3.48 -25.35 5.56
C LEU A 208 -3.91 -26.69 4.97
N ARG A 209 -3.53 -27.00 3.73
CA ARG A 209 -3.83 -28.28 3.09
C ARG A 209 -3.17 -29.44 3.83
N VAL A 210 -1.90 -29.27 4.22
CA VAL A 210 -1.16 -30.27 5.02
C VAL A 210 -1.84 -30.48 6.37
N LEU A 211 -2.17 -29.41 7.09
CA LEU A 211 -2.86 -29.50 8.38
C LEU A 211 -4.23 -30.18 8.30
N HIS A 212 -5.01 -29.92 7.27
CA HIS A 212 -6.29 -30.61 7.07
C HIS A 212 -6.09 -32.12 6.87
N LYS A 213 -5.08 -32.51 6.10
CA LYS A 213 -4.76 -33.93 5.90
C LYS A 213 -4.35 -34.59 7.20
N GLU A 214 -3.46 -33.96 7.98
CA GLU A 214 -3.05 -34.48 9.29
C GLU A 214 -4.22 -34.58 10.27
N LEU A 215 -5.15 -33.63 10.23
CA LEU A 215 -6.38 -33.68 11.02
C LEU A 215 -7.26 -34.87 10.64
N ASP A 216 -7.44 -35.14 9.35
CA ASP A 216 -8.23 -36.26 8.86
C ASP A 216 -7.57 -37.61 9.21
N ASP A 217 -6.25 -37.71 9.07
CA ASP A 217 -5.48 -38.89 9.50
C ASP A 217 -5.64 -39.13 11.02
N SER A 218 -5.59 -38.07 11.82
CA SER A 218 -5.82 -38.16 13.27
C SER A 218 -7.26 -38.58 13.60
N ARG A 219 -8.27 -38.06 12.89
CA ARG A 219 -9.68 -38.46 13.07
C ARG A 219 -9.87 -39.94 12.75
N PHE A 220 -9.25 -40.41 11.67
CA PHE A 220 -9.26 -41.82 11.31
C PHE A 220 -8.63 -42.67 12.41
N LYS A 221 -7.48 -42.25 12.95
CA LYS A 221 -6.81 -42.98 14.04
C LYS A 221 -7.66 -43.05 15.31
N VAL A 222 -8.33 -41.96 15.66
CA VAL A 222 -9.27 -41.93 16.81
C VAL A 222 -10.42 -42.91 16.58
N ALA A 223 -11.02 -42.93 15.39
CA ALA A 223 -12.09 -43.86 15.07
C ALA A 223 -11.63 -45.33 15.15
N GLN A 224 -10.41 -45.63 14.69
CA GLN A 224 -9.82 -46.96 14.82
C GLN A 224 -9.67 -47.37 16.30
N LEU A 225 -9.10 -46.49 17.13
CA LEU A 225 -8.91 -46.76 18.56
C LEU A 225 -10.23 -46.93 19.30
N GLN A 226 -11.27 -46.18 18.93
CA GLN A 226 -12.62 -46.37 19.46
C GLN A 226 -13.19 -47.74 19.10
N GLY A 227 -12.96 -48.23 17.88
CA GLY A 227 -13.33 -49.58 17.48
C GLY A 227 -12.63 -50.66 18.30
N GLU A 228 -11.31 -50.54 18.47
CA GLU A 228 -10.51 -51.46 19.29
C GLU A 228 -10.95 -51.46 20.77
N LEU A 229 -11.31 -50.30 21.31
CA LEU A 229 -11.83 -50.16 22.66
C LEU A 229 -13.18 -50.88 22.83
N GLU A 230 -14.11 -50.69 21.90
CA GLU A 230 -15.44 -51.31 21.98
C GLU A 230 -15.35 -52.84 21.81
N GLU A 231 -14.46 -53.33 20.95
CA GLU A 231 -14.17 -54.77 20.83
C GLU A 231 -13.65 -55.34 22.17
N THR A 232 -12.69 -54.64 22.79
CA THR A 232 -12.12 -55.04 24.08
C THR A 232 -13.17 -55.03 25.18
N ARG A 233 -14.04 -54.02 25.19
CA ARG A 233 -15.17 -53.91 26.12
C ARG A 233 -16.16 -55.07 25.93
N GLY A 234 -16.50 -55.40 24.68
CA GLY A 234 -17.35 -56.54 24.36
C GLY A 234 -16.79 -57.86 24.89
N LYS A 235 -15.49 -58.12 24.65
CA LYS A 235 -14.79 -59.29 25.21
C LYS A 235 -14.82 -59.31 26.74
N PHE A 236 -14.55 -58.17 27.39
CA PHE A 236 -14.60 -58.07 28.84
C PHE A 236 -16.00 -58.38 29.40
N ILE A 237 -17.06 -57.84 28.79
CA ILE A 237 -18.45 -58.14 29.19
C ILE A 237 -18.75 -59.63 29.03
N GLN A 238 -18.33 -60.23 27.90
CA GLN A 238 -18.50 -61.65 27.66
C GLN A 238 -17.78 -62.49 28.72
N TYR A 239 -16.52 -62.18 29.04
CA TYR A 239 -15.78 -62.87 30.11
C TYR A 239 -16.46 -62.71 31.47
N LYS A 240 -16.93 -61.50 31.79
CA LYS A 240 -17.64 -61.23 33.04
C LYS A 240 -18.90 -62.09 33.15
N LEU A 241 -19.67 -62.24 32.07
CA LEU A 241 -20.87 -63.09 32.05
C LEU A 241 -20.53 -64.58 32.18
N ILE A 242 -19.50 -65.05 31.47
CA ILE A 242 -19.03 -66.45 31.58
C ILE A 242 -18.62 -66.75 33.03
N LEU A 243 -17.80 -65.89 33.63
CA LEU A 243 -17.38 -66.06 35.02
C LEU A 243 -18.58 -66.00 35.97
N HIS A 244 -19.47 -65.00 35.82
CA HIS A 244 -20.66 -64.91 36.66
C HIS A 244 -21.50 -66.19 36.62
N ASN A 245 -21.75 -66.74 35.43
CA ASN A 245 -22.51 -67.99 35.27
C ASN A 245 -21.78 -69.21 35.84
N GLN A 246 -20.45 -69.27 35.75
CA GLN A 246 -19.65 -70.35 36.36
C GLN A 246 -19.63 -70.29 37.90
N PHE A 247 -19.88 -69.12 38.48
CA PHE A 247 -19.82 -68.89 39.92
C PHE A 247 -21.18 -68.93 40.63
N LEU A 248 -22.28 -69.23 39.93
CA LEU A 248 -23.62 -69.27 40.52
C LEU A 248 -23.80 -70.35 41.62
N ASP A 249 -22.93 -71.38 41.65
CA ASP A 249 -22.99 -72.48 42.62
C ASP A 249 -21.86 -72.43 43.68
N ILE A 250 -21.24 -71.26 43.93
CA ILE A 250 -20.15 -71.13 44.91
C ILE A 250 -20.62 -70.44 46.20
N ASP A 251 -20.58 -71.16 47.33
CA ASP A 251 -20.94 -70.64 48.65
C ASP A 251 -19.93 -69.63 49.23
N CYS A 252 -18.64 -69.78 48.87
CA CYS A 252 -17.58 -68.86 49.28
C CYS A 252 -16.44 -68.78 48.25
N LEU A 253 -15.97 -67.56 47.98
CA LEU A 253 -14.92 -67.24 47.01
C LEU A 253 -13.69 -66.67 47.71
N PHE A 254 -12.54 -67.33 47.53
CA PHE A 254 -11.24 -66.83 47.97
C PHE A 254 -10.55 -66.11 46.81
N ILE A 255 -10.25 -64.82 46.99
CA ILE A 255 -9.56 -64.00 46.00
C ILE A 255 -8.19 -63.60 46.55
N LEU A 256 -7.15 -64.04 45.84
CA LEU A 256 -5.75 -63.73 46.12
C LEU A 256 -5.26 -62.84 44.98
N ARG A 257 -5.14 -61.53 45.21
CA ARG A 257 -4.83 -60.57 44.13
C ARG A 257 -3.77 -59.55 44.53
N GLN A 258 -3.16 -58.94 43.52
CA GLN A 258 -2.35 -57.74 43.67
C GLN A 258 -3.17 -56.55 43.14
N ASN A 259 -3.25 -55.45 43.88
CA ASN A 259 -3.97 -54.25 43.43
C ASN A 259 -3.08 -53.35 42.54
N LEU A 260 -3.67 -52.26 42.03
CA LEU A 260 -2.96 -51.28 41.19
C LEU A 260 -1.79 -50.57 41.91
N PHE A 261 -1.76 -50.63 43.24
CA PHE A 261 -0.69 -50.08 44.08
C PHE A 261 0.33 -51.15 44.49
N ASN A 262 0.31 -52.33 43.85
CA ASN A 262 1.15 -53.48 44.13
C ASN A 262 1.00 -54.10 45.52
N ASP A 263 -0.05 -53.76 46.28
CA ASP A 263 -0.38 -54.42 47.54
C ASP A 263 -1.03 -55.79 47.26
N TYR A 264 -0.52 -56.82 47.94
CA TYR A 264 -1.14 -58.14 47.97
C TYR A 264 -2.35 -58.12 48.91
N ILE A 265 -3.51 -58.40 48.35
CA ILE A 265 -4.81 -58.39 49.04
C ILE A 265 -5.38 -59.81 49.05
N PHE A 266 -5.78 -60.25 50.24
CA PHE A 266 -6.60 -61.43 50.44
C PHE A 266 -8.04 -61.00 50.69
N GLU A 267 -8.96 -61.48 49.86
CA GLU A 267 -10.39 -61.29 50.02
C GLU A 267 -11.08 -62.64 50.16
N LEU A 268 -12.03 -62.72 51.09
CA LEU A 268 -12.99 -63.81 51.19
C LEU A 268 -14.38 -63.23 51.03
N GLU A 269 -15.11 -63.71 50.03
CA GLU A 269 -16.47 -63.30 49.75
C GLU A 269 -17.39 -64.48 49.97
N THR A 270 -18.32 -64.36 50.91
CA THR A 270 -19.42 -65.33 51.12
C THR A 270 -20.73 -64.68 50.67
N ALA A 271 -21.80 -65.47 50.55
CA ALA A 271 -23.14 -64.95 50.22
C ALA A 271 -23.62 -63.84 51.19
N ALA A 272 -23.12 -63.81 52.43
CA ALA A 272 -23.54 -62.86 53.46
C ALA A 272 -22.57 -61.70 53.69
N GLN A 273 -21.26 -61.90 53.50
CA GLN A 273 -20.26 -60.93 53.90
C GLN A 273 -18.96 -61.05 53.09
N LYS A 274 -18.34 -59.88 52.85
CA LYS A 274 -17.00 -59.75 52.28
C LYS A 274 -15.99 -59.36 53.35
N PHE A 275 -14.91 -60.12 53.44
CA PHE A 275 -13.75 -59.87 54.28
C PHE A 275 -12.55 -59.52 53.41
N GLN A 276 -11.84 -58.45 53.74
CA GLN A 276 -10.69 -57.98 52.96
C GLN A 276 -9.54 -57.64 53.89
N TYR A 277 -8.39 -58.28 53.64
CA TYR A 277 -7.17 -58.14 54.44
C TYR A 277 -5.99 -57.84 53.53
N LYS A 278 -5.11 -56.92 53.95
CA LYS A 278 -3.78 -56.83 53.34
C LYS A 278 -2.98 -58.04 53.78
N ALA A 279 -2.20 -58.62 52.86
CA ALA A 279 -1.36 -59.77 53.17
C ALA A 279 -0.35 -59.47 54.30
N SER A 280 0.12 -58.22 54.40
CA SER A 280 1.00 -57.73 55.47
C SER A 280 0.38 -57.77 56.86
N ASP A 281 -0.95 -57.71 56.92
CA ASP A 281 -1.68 -57.64 58.18
C ASP A 281 -2.01 -59.06 58.67
N ILE A 282 -1.87 -60.07 57.83
CA ILE A 282 -2.07 -61.47 58.22
C ILE A 282 -0.77 -61.99 58.86
N THR A 283 -0.89 -62.38 60.12
CA THR A 283 0.25 -62.81 60.95
C THR A 283 0.37 -64.32 61.07
N ASP A 284 -0.75 -65.06 61.00
CA ASP A 284 -0.75 -66.51 61.12
C ASP A 284 -1.95 -67.15 60.39
N LEU A 285 -1.77 -68.39 59.95
CA LEU A 285 -2.79 -69.24 59.33
C LEU A 285 -2.67 -70.68 59.87
N LYS A 286 -3.65 -71.09 60.67
CA LYS A 286 -3.70 -72.44 61.30
C LYS A 286 -4.95 -73.20 60.88
N ILE A 287 -4.80 -74.47 60.58
CA ILE A 287 -5.95 -75.37 60.39
C ILE A 287 -6.46 -75.75 61.79
N LYS A 288 -7.76 -75.59 62.02
CA LYS A 288 -8.41 -75.93 63.30
C LYS A 288 -8.84 -77.39 63.32
N ASP A 289 -9.61 -77.78 62.31
CA ASP A 289 -10.17 -79.12 62.12
C ASP A 289 -10.31 -79.42 60.61
N GLU A 290 -11.00 -80.50 60.24
CA GLU A 290 -11.14 -80.92 58.83
C GLU A 290 -11.97 -79.95 57.98
N SER A 291 -12.73 -79.05 58.60
CA SER A 291 -13.64 -78.12 57.92
C SER A 291 -13.41 -76.66 58.28
N SER A 292 -12.39 -76.30 59.05
CA SER A 292 -12.16 -74.91 59.43
C SER A 292 -10.71 -74.54 59.67
N PHE A 293 -10.41 -73.25 59.47
CA PHE A 293 -9.09 -72.67 59.71
C PHE A 293 -9.20 -71.29 60.36
N PHE A 294 -8.13 -70.89 61.04
CA PHE A 294 -7.97 -69.60 61.68
C PHE A 294 -7.06 -68.67 60.87
N LEU A 295 -7.45 -67.41 60.79
CA LEU A 295 -6.62 -66.32 60.31
C LEU A 295 -6.39 -65.31 61.44
N SER A 296 -5.12 -65.05 61.74
CA SER A 296 -4.75 -64.00 62.72
C SER A 296 -4.37 -62.72 61.98
N VAL A 297 -5.05 -61.60 62.28
CA VAL A 297 -4.82 -60.31 61.62
C VAL A 297 -4.31 -59.29 62.63
N LYS A 298 -3.18 -58.63 62.34
CA LYS A 298 -2.46 -57.69 63.23
C LYS A 298 -3.34 -56.57 63.81
N SER A 299 -4.32 -56.10 63.04
CA SER A 299 -5.23 -55.02 63.43
C SER A 299 -6.43 -55.48 64.27
N ARG A 300 -6.61 -56.80 64.45
CA ARG A 300 -7.74 -57.38 65.20
C ARG A 300 -7.20 -58.26 66.33
N SER A 301 -7.70 -58.03 67.55
CA SER A 301 -7.27 -58.80 68.73
C SER A 301 -7.89 -60.21 68.81
N ARG A 302 -8.67 -60.63 67.81
CA ARG A 302 -9.37 -61.91 67.76
C ARG A 302 -8.98 -62.66 66.48
N GLU A 303 -8.75 -63.97 66.62
CA GLU A 303 -8.57 -64.86 65.49
C GLU A 303 -9.91 -65.03 64.77
N GLU A 304 -9.89 -64.95 63.44
CA GLU A 304 -11.09 -65.17 62.63
C GLU A 304 -11.17 -66.63 62.20
N VAL A 305 -12.32 -67.25 62.44
CA VAL A 305 -12.57 -68.65 62.10
C VAL A 305 -13.34 -68.70 60.80
N PHE A 306 -12.80 -69.39 59.81
CA PHE A 306 -13.45 -69.63 58.54
C PHE A 306 -13.80 -71.11 58.42
N ILE A 307 -15.10 -71.37 58.24
CA ILE A 307 -15.64 -72.71 58.06
C ILE A 307 -15.83 -72.94 56.56
N ILE A 308 -15.33 -74.07 56.08
CA ILE A 308 -15.42 -74.52 54.69
C ILE A 308 -16.40 -75.70 54.60
N GLN A 309 -17.16 -75.74 53.51
CA GLN A 309 -18.05 -76.85 53.15
C GLN A 309 -17.33 -78.21 53.16
N PRO A 310 -17.99 -79.31 53.59
CA PRO A 310 -17.46 -80.66 53.45
C PRO A 310 -17.13 -80.99 51.98
N ASN A 311 -16.05 -81.74 51.73
CA ASN A 311 -15.51 -82.12 50.41
C ASN A 311 -14.61 -81.11 49.70
N GLN A 312 -14.27 -79.97 50.30
CA GLN A 312 -13.18 -79.12 49.79
C GLN A 312 -11.83 -79.52 50.40
N ASP A 313 -10.77 -79.53 49.60
CA ASP A 313 -9.41 -79.83 50.06
C ASP A 313 -8.84 -78.64 50.85
N LEU A 314 -9.23 -78.56 52.13
CA LEU A 314 -8.81 -77.52 53.07
C LEU A 314 -7.28 -77.39 53.15
N LYS A 315 -6.55 -78.51 53.02
CA LYS A 315 -5.08 -78.52 53.03
C LYS A 315 -4.54 -77.80 51.80
N LYS A 316 -5.10 -78.04 50.62
CA LYS A 316 -4.70 -77.36 49.37
C LYS A 316 -5.07 -75.88 49.38
N ILE A 317 -6.24 -75.52 49.92
CA ILE A 317 -6.66 -74.11 50.09
C ILE A 317 -5.69 -73.38 51.02
N CYS A 318 -5.44 -73.91 52.22
CA CYS A 318 -4.51 -73.32 53.17
C CYS A 318 -3.08 -73.26 52.62
N LYS A 319 -2.62 -74.27 51.86
CA LYS A 319 -1.32 -74.26 51.18
C LYS A 319 -1.23 -73.12 50.16
N SER A 320 -2.31 -72.85 49.43
CA SER A 320 -2.37 -71.79 48.42
C SER A 320 -2.34 -70.41 49.07
N ILE A 321 -3.09 -70.21 50.16
CA ILE A 321 -3.05 -68.99 50.98
C ILE A 321 -1.64 -68.79 51.57
N LYS A 322 -1.04 -69.82 52.18
CA LYS A 322 0.33 -69.74 52.72
C LYS A 322 1.36 -69.35 51.65
N ASN A 323 1.31 -69.98 50.48
CA ASN A 323 2.21 -69.65 49.38
C ASN A 323 2.03 -68.20 48.90
N PHE A 324 0.80 -67.69 48.88
CA PHE A 324 0.52 -66.30 48.54
C PHE A 324 1.07 -65.32 49.58
N LEU A 325 0.87 -65.60 50.88
CA LEU A 325 1.40 -64.78 51.96
C LEU A 325 2.94 -64.76 51.98
N LEU A 326 3.57 -65.91 51.71
CA LEU A 326 5.03 -66.01 51.56
C LEU A 326 5.54 -65.15 50.39
N LYS A 327 4.87 -65.19 49.23
CA LYS A 327 5.21 -64.33 48.09
C LYS A 327 5.06 -62.84 48.43
N ALA A 328 3.99 -62.47 49.14
CA ALA A 328 3.78 -61.09 49.58
C ALA A 328 4.90 -60.63 50.54
N GLN A 329 5.32 -61.49 51.47
CA GLN A 329 6.41 -61.21 52.40
C GLN A 329 7.76 -61.05 51.67
N GLN A 330 8.07 -61.94 50.72
CA GLN A 330 9.27 -61.83 49.89
C GLN A 330 9.29 -60.55 49.06
N TYR A 331 8.14 -60.15 48.49
CA TYR A 331 8.02 -58.92 47.72
C TYR A 331 8.29 -57.68 48.59
N GLN A 332 7.79 -57.65 49.83
CA GLN A 332 8.05 -56.56 50.77
C GLN A 332 9.52 -56.47 51.18
N ILE A 333 10.18 -57.62 51.43
CA ILE A 333 11.62 -57.66 51.74
C ILE A 333 12.42 -57.11 50.55
N ASN A 334 12.07 -57.51 49.31
CA ASN A 334 12.76 -57.03 48.11
C ASN A 334 12.53 -55.54 47.83
N GLN A 335 11.34 -55.00 48.12
CA GLN A 335 11.06 -53.55 48.04
C GLN A 335 11.91 -52.75 49.04
N GLN A 336 12.08 -53.25 50.28
CA GLN A 336 12.92 -52.60 51.28
C GLN A 336 14.42 -52.67 50.93
N HIS A 337 14.88 -53.77 50.33
CA HIS A 337 16.27 -53.90 49.88
C HIS A 337 16.57 -53.00 48.67
N ASN A 338 15.63 -52.84 47.73
CA ASN A 338 15.78 -51.96 46.57
C ASN A 338 15.67 -50.46 46.89
N GLN A 339 15.09 -50.06 48.04
CA GLN A 339 15.16 -48.68 48.53
C GLN A 339 16.44 -48.38 49.33
N ALA A 340 17.07 -49.39 49.95
CA ALA A 340 18.34 -49.26 50.66
C ALA A 340 19.58 -49.31 49.75
N GLN A 341 19.43 -49.75 48.51
CA GLN A 341 20.48 -49.74 47.47
C GLN A 341 20.01 -48.95 46.24
N SER A 342 19.85 -47.63 46.37
CA SER A 342 19.89 -46.77 45.19
C SER A 342 21.33 -46.27 44.99
N PRO A 343 22.02 -46.65 43.89
CA PRO A 343 23.23 -45.96 43.49
C PRO A 343 22.84 -44.58 42.96
N LYS A 344 23.59 -43.58 43.41
CA LYS A 344 23.63 -42.27 42.76
C LYS A 344 23.98 -42.45 41.27
N ASN A 345 23.11 -41.92 40.43
CA ASN A 345 23.35 -41.39 39.08
C ASN A 345 23.54 -42.34 37.87
N ASN A 346 22.74 -41.98 36.86
CA ASN A 346 23.03 -41.82 35.42
C ASN A 346 23.12 -43.05 34.51
N GLY A 347 22.20 -43.09 33.53
CA GLY A 347 22.54 -43.50 32.18
C GLY A 347 21.45 -44.25 31.40
N LEU A 348 20.79 -43.52 30.50
CA LEU A 348 20.23 -44.01 29.23
C LEU A 348 19.18 -45.14 29.26
N LEU A 349 17.89 -44.75 29.24
CA LEU A 349 16.87 -45.09 28.24
C LEU A 349 15.46 -45.13 28.87
N GLY A 350 14.54 -44.38 28.25
CA GLY A 350 13.11 -44.32 28.60
C GLY A 350 12.75 -42.91 29.10
N GLY A 351 12.51 -41.90 28.26
CA GLY A 351 11.76 -41.98 27.02
C GLY A 351 10.28 -41.76 27.33
N LEU A 352 9.81 -40.53 27.11
CA LEU A 352 8.42 -40.07 27.07
C LEU A 352 7.76 -39.79 28.44
N MET A 353 7.79 -38.52 28.84
CA MET A 353 6.61 -37.69 29.19
C MET A 353 7.10 -36.42 29.90
N SER A 354 7.22 -35.30 29.18
CA SER A 354 7.21 -33.92 29.73
C SER A 354 7.19 -32.90 28.59
N PHE A 355 6.04 -32.72 27.95
CA PHE A 355 5.70 -31.47 27.26
C PHE A 355 4.45 -30.93 27.95
N PHE A 356 4.63 -30.00 28.88
CA PHE A 356 3.80 -28.81 29.13
C PHE A 356 4.22 -28.17 30.45
N GLY A 357 4.64 -26.90 30.38
CA GLY A 357 4.49 -25.96 31.49
C GLY A 357 5.77 -25.42 32.13
N GLY A 358 6.28 -24.31 31.58
CA GLY A 358 6.80 -23.23 32.41
C GLY A 358 8.27 -22.86 32.24
N THR A 359 8.57 -22.00 31.27
CA THR A 359 9.71 -21.07 31.41
C THR A 359 9.17 -19.69 31.73
N GLN A 360 9.21 -19.35 33.01
CA GLN A 360 9.22 -17.98 33.50
C GLN A 360 10.54 -17.33 33.11
N SER A 361 10.38 -16.10 32.62
CA SER A 361 11.38 -15.09 32.32
C SER A 361 12.37 -14.81 33.46
N LYS A 362 13.65 -14.67 33.10
CA LYS A 362 14.60 -13.77 33.77
C LYS A 362 15.31 -12.96 32.69
N ASN A 363 14.98 -11.67 32.61
CA ASN A 363 15.89 -10.64 32.10
C ASN A 363 16.01 -9.57 33.18
N GLY A 364 17.25 -9.25 33.56
CA GLY A 364 17.58 -8.20 34.50
C GLY A 364 17.88 -6.86 33.81
N SER A 365 17.33 -5.81 34.42
CA SER A 365 17.86 -4.45 34.65
C SER A 365 18.72 -3.73 33.60
N ASN A 366 18.18 -2.63 33.07
CA ASN A 366 18.68 -1.23 33.06
C ASN A 366 17.86 -0.45 32.02
N THR A 367 17.40 0.80 32.14
CA THR A 367 17.75 2.01 32.91
C THR A 367 16.65 3.06 32.67
N ASN A 368 16.42 3.98 33.61
CA ASN A 368 15.90 5.37 33.45
C ASN A 368 14.54 5.58 32.75
N SER A 369 13.79 6.65 32.94
CA SER A 369 13.59 7.70 33.94
C SER A 369 12.40 8.49 33.37
N ASP A 370 11.71 9.26 34.21
CA ASP A 370 10.77 10.31 33.83
C ASP A 370 9.41 9.86 33.27
N ALA A 371 8.29 10.55 33.49
CA ALA A 371 7.82 11.56 34.42
C ALA A 371 6.45 11.93 33.85
N LYS A 372 5.47 12.22 34.73
CA LYS A 372 4.24 12.98 34.41
C LYS A 372 3.26 12.21 33.47
N GLN A 373 1.94 12.37 33.56
CA GLN A 373 1.12 13.48 33.99
C GLN A 373 -0.32 12.96 34.14
N LYS A 374 -1.02 13.52 35.13
CA LYS A 374 -2.47 13.84 35.17
C LYS A 374 -3.50 12.85 34.62
#